data_AF-A0A517VE38-F1
#
_entry.id   AF-A0A517VE38-F1
#
_cell.length_a   1.000
_cell.length_b   1.000
_cell.length_c   1.000
_cell.angle_alpha   90.00
_cell.angle_beta   90.00
_cell.angle_gamma   90.00
#
_symmetry.space_group_name_H-M   'P 1'
#
loop_
_entity.id
_entity.type
_entity.pdbx_description
1 polymer ?
#
loop_
_entity_poly.entity_id
_entity_poly.type
_entity_poly.pdbx_seq_one_letter_code
_entity_poly.pdbx_strand_id
1 'polypeptide(L)'
;MSITTTKFRNKGWQVHSWNYADQEVQVLHQEPFRLNWIATQLVTYVFIIERTPENYQSILDDYAALREFAGQHKNTILPFGFQCGYALLPIYVGDSFSEALIADVNNTYRKRWCVFHTPALLERNTGKLYTLEEKSFWGCIYRDYIESAINETALVLNENMTADVV
;
A
#
# COMPACT_ATOMS: atom_id res chain seq x y z
N MET A 1 4.29 -11.83 -19.29
CA MET A 1 4.15 -11.70 -17.81
C MET A 1 5.35 -10.90 -17.33
N SER A 2 5.14 -9.74 -16.69
CA SER A 2 6.24 -8.85 -16.30
C SER A 2 7.13 -9.51 -15.24
N ILE A 3 8.45 -9.25 -15.30
CA ILE A 3 9.45 -9.73 -14.33
C ILE A 3 9.03 -9.32 -12.90
N THR A 4 8.50 -8.10 -12.76
CA THR A 4 7.94 -7.55 -11.53
C THR A 4 6.84 -8.42 -10.93
N THR A 5 5.86 -8.85 -11.75
CA THR A 5 4.77 -9.73 -11.31
C THR A 5 5.29 -11.07 -10.79
N THR A 6 6.31 -11.63 -11.45
CA THR A 6 6.92 -12.90 -11.02
C THR A 6 7.65 -12.74 -9.69
N LYS A 7 8.41 -11.66 -9.49
CA LYS A 7 9.08 -11.35 -8.21
C LYS A 7 8.07 -11.27 -7.05
N PHE A 8 6.95 -10.58 -7.25
CA PHE A 8 5.91 -10.48 -6.22
C PHE A 8 5.25 -11.83 -5.89
N ARG A 9 4.93 -12.63 -6.90
CA ARG A 9 4.37 -13.98 -6.69
C ARG A 9 5.33 -14.89 -5.95
N ASN A 10 6.62 -14.84 -6.24
CA ASN A 10 7.65 -15.62 -5.52
C ASN A 10 7.76 -15.22 -4.05
N LYS A 11 7.43 -13.97 -3.70
CA LYS A 11 7.32 -13.47 -2.32
C LYS A 11 5.98 -13.82 -1.66
N GLY A 12 5.08 -14.53 -2.35
CA GLY A 12 3.79 -14.99 -1.81
C GLY A 12 2.62 -14.03 -2.03
N TRP A 13 2.80 -12.96 -2.81
CA TRP A 13 1.71 -12.04 -3.15
C TRP A 13 0.79 -12.62 -4.22
N GLN A 14 -0.51 -12.51 -4.01
CA GLN A 14 -1.48 -12.55 -5.10
C GLN A 14 -1.41 -11.22 -5.83
N VAL A 15 -1.48 -11.24 -7.16
CA VAL A 15 -1.36 -10.03 -7.98
C VAL A 15 -2.60 -9.90 -8.85
N HIS A 16 -3.27 -8.77 -8.71
CA HIS A 16 -4.46 -8.39 -9.45
C HIS A 16 -4.15 -7.17 -10.33
N SER A 17 -4.90 -7.04 -11.43
CA SER A 17 -4.98 -5.82 -12.22
C SER A 17 -6.37 -5.23 -12.01
N TRP A 18 -6.42 -3.92 -11.77
CA TRP A 18 -7.66 -3.19 -11.51
C TRP A 18 -7.64 -1.87 -12.27
N ASN A 19 -8.67 -1.62 -13.08
CA ASN A 19 -8.80 -0.34 -13.77
C ASN A 19 -9.47 0.68 -12.83
N TYR A 20 -8.74 1.75 -12.52
CA TYR A 20 -9.21 2.83 -11.65
C TYR A 20 -8.70 4.18 -12.18
N ALA A 21 -9.60 5.17 -12.24
CA ALA A 21 -9.29 6.51 -12.76
C ALA A 21 -8.60 6.50 -14.15
N ASP A 22 -9.10 5.67 -15.06
CA ASP A 22 -8.56 5.46 -16.42
C ASP A 22 -7.11 4.96 -16.47
N GLN A 23 -6.64 4.37 -15.38
CA GLN A 23 -5.31 3.78 -15.26
C GLN A 23 -5.39 2.33 -14.79
N GLU A 24 -4.46 1.51 -15.25
CA GLU A 24 -4.26 0.16 -14.73
C GLU A 24 -3.49 0.25 -13.41
N VAL A 25 -4.13 -0.16 -12.32
CA VAL A 25 -3.54 -0.27 -10.98
C VAL A 25 -3.18 -1.73 -10.72
N GLN A 26 -1.92 -1.98 -10.41
CA GLN A 26 -1.49 -3.30 -9.94
C GLN A 26 -1.76 -3.41 -8.44
N VAL A 27 -2.51 -4.43 -8.03
CA VAL A 27 -2.84 -4.66 -6.63
C VAL A 27 -2.18 -5.93 -6.13
N LEU A 28 -1.31 -5.81 -5.13
CA LEU A 28 -0.74 -6.93 -4.40
C LEU A 28 -1.65 -7.25 -3.23
N HIS A 29 -1.98 -8.52 -3.06
CA HIS A 29 -2.89 -9.00 -2.04
C HIS A 29 -2.27 -10.16 -1.26
N GLN A 30 -2.38 -10.11 0.07
CA GLN A 30 -1.95 -11.19 0.94
C GLN A 30 -2.95 -11.40 2.09
N GLU A 31 -3.27 -12.67 2.34
CA GLU A 31 -4.16 -13.10 3.43
C GLU A 31 -3.50 -14.12 4.36
N PRO A 32 -3.98 -14.19 5.61
CA PRO A 32 -3.92 -13.14 6.60
C PRO A 32 -2.60 -13.22 7.38
N PHE A 33 -2.04 -12.06 7.72
CA PHE A 33 -1.07 -11.99 8.82
C PHE A 33 -1.80 -12.35 10.12
N ARG A 34 -1.45 -13.51 10.70
CA ARG A 34 -2.02 -14.01 11.96
C ARG A 34 -1.07 -13.70 13.10
N LEU A 35 -1.39 -12.71 13.91
CA LEU A 35 -0.92 -12.75 15.29
C LEU A 35 -1.78 -13.75 16.06
N ASN A 36 -1.14 -14.55 16.92
CA ASN A 36 -1.78 -15.51 17.81
C ASN A 36 -3.12 -14.98 18.37
N TRP A 37 -4.13 -15.87 18.46
CA TRP A 37 -5.55 -15.82 18.93
C TRP A 37 -6.18 -14.53 19.52
N ILE A 38 -5.40 -13.58 20.01
CA ILE A 38 -5.80 -12.34 20.69
C ILE A 38 -5.82 -11.14 19.74
N ALA A 39 -5.20 -11.22 18.54
CA ALA A 39 -5.09 -10.09 17.62
C ALA A 39 -5.96 -10.23 16.35
N THR A 40 -6.40 -9.09 15.82
CA THR A 40 -7.17 -8.95 14.58
C THR A 40 -6.39 -9.47 13.36
N GLN A 41 -7.00 -10.29 12.51
CA GLN A 41 -6.40 -10.67 11.24
C GLN A 41 -6.28 -9.43 10.34
N LEU A 42 -5.10 -9.22 9.75
CA LEU A 42 -4.88 -8.12 8.83
C LEU A 42 -4.81 -8.66 7.40
N VAL A 43 -5.75 -8.22 6.57
CA VAL A 43 -5.74 -8.48 5.12
C VAL A 43 -5.07 -7.30 4.44
N THR A 44 -4.02 -7.58 3.68
CA THR A 44 -3.11 -6.55 3.16
C THR A 44 -3.30 -6.38 1.67
N TYR A 45 -3.52 -5.14 1.27
CA TYR A 45 -3.57 -4.72 -0.12
C TYR A 45 -2.55 -3.60 -0.34
N VAL A 46 -1.61 -3.82 -1.25
CA VAL A 46 -0.70 -2.79 -1.75
C VAL A 46 -1.17 -2.39 -3.13
N PHE A 47 -1.51 -1.10 -3.31
CA PHE A 47 -1.98 -0.57 -4.59
C PHE A 47 -0.85 0.21 -5.23
N ILE A 48 -0.35 -0.25 -6.37
CA ILE A 48 0.72 0.40 -7.11
C ILE A 48 0.05 1.29 -8.17
N ILE A 49 0.11 2.59 -7.94
CA ILE A 49 -0.63 3.60 -8.72
C ILE A 49 0.40 4.47 -9.45
N GLU A 50 0.49 4.31 -10.77
CA GLU A 50 1.44 5.04 -11.64
C GLU A 50 0.91 6.46 -11.94
N ARG A 51 0.86 7.30 -10.90
CA ARG A 51 0.34 8.68 -10.94
C ARG A 51 1.01 9.55 -9.89
N THR A 52 1.33 10.78 -10.26
CA THR A 52 1.70 11.84 -9.29
C THR A 52 0.42 12.52 -8.77
N PRO A 53 0.04 12.38 -7.49
CA PRO A 53 -1.11 13.09 -6.95
C PRO A 53 -0.79 14.58 -6.79
N GLU A 54 -1.77 15.44 -7.04
CA GLU A 54 -1.59 16.90 -6.97
C GLU A 54 -1.41 17.39 -5.52
N ASN A 55 -2.11 16.76 -4.58
CA ASN A 55 -2.11 17.10 -3.16
C ASN A 55 -2.57 15.90 -2.32
N TYR A 56 -2.49 16.03 -0.98
CA TYR A 56 -2.89 14.96 -0.08
C TYR A 56 -4.40 14.66 -0.12
N GLN A 57 -5.24 15.63 -0.49
CA GLN A 57 -6.69 15.40 -0.63
C GLN A 57 -6.98 14.42 -1.77
N SER A 58 -6.26 14.50 -2.90
CA SER A 58 -6.39 13.52 -3.99
C SER A 58 -6.12 12.08 -3.54
N ILE A 59 -5.16 11.89 -2.61
CA ILE A 59 -4.89 10.57 -2.00
C ILE A 59 -6.07 10.11 -1.14
N LEU A 60 -6.70 11.03 -0.41
CA LEU A 60 -7.85 10.71 0.43
C LEU A 60 -9.11 10.39 -0.39
N ASP A 61 -9.25 10.99 -1.56
CA ASP A 61 -10.38 10.76 -2.47
C ASP A 61 -10.36 9.33 -3.04
N ASP A 62 -9.17 8.76 -3.24
CA ASP A 62 -9.02 7.37 -3.70
C ASP A 62 -9.49 6.34 -2.66
N TYR A 63 -9.47 6.69 -1.36
CA TYR A 63 -9.72 5.76 -0.25
C TYR A 63 -11.01 4.93 -0.41
N ALA A 64 -12.10 5.55 -0.86
CA ALA A 64 -13.39 4.87 -1.00
C ALA A 64 -13.29 3.71 -2.02
N ALA A 65 -12.63 3.95 -3.15
CA ALA A 65 -12.45 2.97 -4.20
C ALA A 65 -11.48 1.85 -3.77
N LEU A 66 -10.37 2.20 -3.10
CA LEU A 66 -9.44 1.21 -2.53
C LEU A 66 -10.14 0.28 -1.54
N ARG A 67 -11.00 0.87 -0.70
CA ARG A 67 -11.76 0.13 0.32
C ARG A 67 -12.83 -0.78 -0.29
N GLU A 68 -13.47 -0.34 -1.37
CA GLU A 68 -14.42 -1.13 -2.13
C GLU A 68 -13.74 -2.33 -2.79
N PHE A 69 -12.61 -2.11 -3.48
CA PHE A 69 -11.82 -3.17 -4.08
C PHE A 69 -11.42 -4.23 -3.05
N ALA A 70 -10.87 -3.81 -1.91
CA ALA A 70 -10.50 -4.71 -0.81
C ALA A 70 -11.71 -5.47 -0.21
N GLY A 71 -12.90 -4.86 -0.24
CA GLY A 71 -14.14 -5.52 0.19
C GLY A 71 -14.58 -6.66 -0.72
N GLN A 72 -14.45 -6.45 -2.03
CA GLN A 72 -14.82 -7.42 -3.07
C GLN A 72 -13.81 -8.58 -3.19
N HIS A 73 -12.55 -8.35 -2.82
CA HIS A 73 -11.45 -9.31 -3.01
C HIS A 73 -10.96 -9.97 -1.72
N LYS A 74 -11.68 -9.82 -0.61
CA LYS A 74 -11.39 -10.56 0.63
C LYS A 74 -11.87 -12.00 0.49
N ASN A 75 -11.04 -12.98 0.77
CA ASN A 75 -11.45 -14.39 0.91
C ASN A 75 -11.77 -14.76 2.37
N THR A 76 -11.43 -13.92 3.35
CA THR A 76 -11.82 -14.16 4.75
C THR A 76 -13.33 -13.97 4.98
N ILE A 77 -13.94 -14.96 5.64
CA ILE A 77 -15.36 -14.96 6.04
C ILE A 77 -15.56 -14.14 7.33
N LEU A 78 -14.48 -13.79 8.04
CA LEU A 78 -14.59 -13.12 9.33
C LEU A 78 -15.25 -11.74 9.23
N PRO A 79 -16.06 -11.37 10.25
CA PRO A 79 -16.69 -10.06 10.29
C PRO A 79 -15.63 -8.97 10.42
N PHE A 80 -15.64 -8.06 9.45
CA PHE A 80 -14.81 -6.87 9.45
C PHE A 80 -15.14 -6.02 10.68
N GLY A 81 -14.12 -5.50 11.38
CA GLY A 81 -14.33 -4.69 12.56
C GLY A 81 -14.18 -5.41 13.90
N PHE A 82 -14.35 -6.73 13.93
CA PHE A 82 -14.24 -7.54 15.16
C PHE A 82 -12.97 -8.39 15.16
N GLN A 83 -12.75 -9.18 14.11
CA GLN A 83 -11.62 -10.11 14.02
C GLN A 83 -10.81 -9.93 12.73
N CYS A 84 -11.22 -8.99 11.86
CA CYS A 84 -10.54 -8.68 10.61
C CYS A 84 -10.41 -7.17 10.41
N GLY A 85 -9.23 -6.73 9.97
CA GLY A 85 -8.92 -5.39 9.53
C GLY A 85 -8.28 -5.38 8.14
N TYR A 86 -8.19 -4.21 7.52
CA TYR A 86 -7.48 -4.01 6.25
C TYR A 86 -6.23 -3.18 6.45
N ALA A 87 -5.16 -3.55 5.78
CA ALA A 87 -4.07 -2.64 5.43
C ALA A 87 -4.26 -2.25 3.97
N LEU A 88 -4.64 -1.00 3.74
CA LEU A 88 -4.74 -0.39 2.42
C LEU A 88 -3.51 0.51 2.24
N LEU A 89 -2.58 0.05 1.42
CA LEU A 89 -1.25 0.63 1.29
C LEU A 89 -1.08 1.16 -0.16
N PRO A 90 -1.66 2.32 -0.50
CA PRO A 90 -1.43 2.90 -1.81
C PRO A 90 -0.01 3.46 -1.92
N ILE A 91 0.71 3.04 -2.94
CA ILE A 91 2.03 3.52 -3.33
C ILE A 91 1.88 4.26 -4.65
N TYR A 92 2.02 5.58 -4.59
CA TYR A 92 1.98 6.45 -5.77
C TYR A 92 3.37 6.53 -6.37
N VAL A 93 3.50 6.08 -7.61
CA VAL A 93 4.75 6.10 -8.36
C VAL A 93 4.70 7.27 -9.34
N GLY A 94 5.62 8.22 -9.17
CA GLY A 94 5.63 9.49 -9.92
C GLY A 94 7.04 10.02 -10.13
N ASP A 95 7.17 11.09 -10.91
CA ASP A 95 8.49 11.64 -11.28
C ASP A 95 9.11 12.48 -10.16
N SER A 96 8.31 13.37 -9.56
CA SER A 96 8.67 14.21 -8.42
C SER A 96 7.41 14.56 -7.63
N PHE A 97 7.57 14.81 -6.33
CA PHE A 97 6.49 15.22 -5.43
C PHE A 97 6.82 16.57 -4.81
N SER A 98 5.79 17.37 -4.52
CA SER A 98 5.97 18.64 -3.82
C SER A 98 6.38 18.39 -2.36
N GLU A 99 7.19 19.28 -1.79
CA GLU A 99 7.61 19.18 -0.38
C GLU A 99 6.40 19.18 0.57
N ALA A 100 5.34 19.93 0.23
CA ALA A 100 4.10 19.95 0.99
C ALA A 100 3.42 18.57 1.01
N LEU A 101 3.34 17.89 -0.13
CA LEU A 101 2.77 16.56 -0.23
C LEU A 101 3.61 15.52 0.54
N ILE A 102 4.94 15.61 0.43
CA ILE A 102 5.86 14.74 1.18
C ILE A 102 5.65 14.94 2.68
N ALA A 103 5.60 16.20 3.15
CA ALA A 103 5.36 16.52 4.55
C ALA A 103 3.99 16.01 5.04
N ASP A 104 2.95 16.14 4.23
CA ASP A 104 1.62 15.62 4.56
C ASP A 104 1.63 14.09 4.68
N VAL A 105 2.29 13.37 3.76
CA VAL A 105 2.40 11.90 3.81
C VAL A 105 3.22 11.43 5.01
N ASN A 106 4.33 12.10 5.32
CA ASN A 106 5.22 11.71 6.40
C ASN A 106 4.59 11.94 7.79
N ASN A 107 3.73 12.95 7.94
CA ASN A 107 3.18 13.35 9.24
C ASN A 107 1.71 12.97 9.45
N THR A 108 0.93 12.69 8.40
CA THR A 108 -0.50 12.47 8.53
C THR A 108 -0.84 11.00 8.71
N TYR A 109 -1.00 10.57 9.98
CA TYR A 109 -1.61 9.29 10.30
C TYR A 109 -3.13 9.43 10.43
N ARG A 110 -3.89 8.76 9.56
CA ARG A 110 -5.36 8.66 9.68
C ARG A 110 -5.79 7.27 10.11
N LYS A 111 -6.02 7.10 11.41
CA LYS A 111 -6.68 5.90 11.94
C LYS A 111 -8.14 5.88 11.52
N ARG A 112 -8.55 4.87 10.76
CA ARG A 112 -9.96 4.55 10.50
C ARG A 112 -10.30 3.24 11.21
N TRP A 113 -11.57 3.06 11.58
CA TRP A 113 -12.00 1.86 12.31
C TRP A 113 -11.63 0.59 11.54
N CYS A 114 -10.73 -0.21 12.12
CA CYS A 114 -10.21 -1.46 11.56
C CYS A 114 -9.58 -1.36 10.16
N VAL A 115 -9.19 -0.15 9.73
CA VAL A 115 -8.43 0.06 8.49
C VAL A 115 -7.16 0.86 8.80
N PHE A 116 -6.03 0.28 8.44
CA PHE A 116 -4.78 1.01 8.30
C PHE A 116 -4.72 1.54 6.86
N HIS A 117 -4.75 2.85 6.71
CA HIS A 117 -4.57 3.51 5.43
C HIS A 117 -3.26 4.28 5.49
N THR A 118 -2.21 3.71 4.89
CA THR A 118 -0.85 4.26 4.94
C THR A 118 -0.39 4.52 3.52
N PRO A 119 -0.57 5.74 2.99
CA PRO A 119 -0.07 6.10 1.69
C PRO A 119 1.46 6.19 1.70
N ALA A 120 2.06 5.91 0.54
CA ALA A 120 3.47 6.14 0.29
C ALA A 120 3.67 6.74 -1.11
N LEU A 121 4.76 7.47 -1.27
CA LEU A 121 5.18 8.08 -2.52
C LEU A 121 6.52 7.48 -2.93
N LEU A 122 6.64 7.04 -4.17
CA LEU A 122 7.87 6.49 -4.73
C LEU A 122 8.30 7.32 -5.93
N GLU A 123 9.44 8.00 -5.82
CA GLU A 123 10.02 8.76 -6.94
C GLU A 123 10.69 7.81 -7.93
N ARG A 124 10.23 7.83 -9.18
CA ARG A 124 10.78 6.99 -10.27
C ARG A 124 12.25 7.27 -10.54
N ASN A 125 12.64 8.55 -10.53
CA ASN A 125 13.98 8.97 -10.95
C ASN A 125 15.05 8.67 -9.90
N THR A 126 14.68 8.76 -8.62
CA THR A 126 15.63 8.66 -7.50
C THR A 126 15.48 7.36 -6.71
N GLY A 127 14.37 6.64 -6.89
CA GLY A 127 13.96 5.52 -6.07
C GLY A 127 13.63 5.89 -4.62
N LYS A 128 13.52 7.19 -4.30
CA LYS A 128 13.22 7.66 -2.95
C LYS A 128 11.78 7.32 -2.58
N LEU A 129 11.63 6.69 -1.42
CA LEU A 129 10.35 6.36 -0.81
C LEU A 129 10.05 7.37 0.31
N TYR A 130 8.87 7.97 0.27
CA TYR A 130 8.32 8.80 1.33
C TYR A 130 7.08 8.12 1.90
N THR A 131 7.05 7.93 3.23
CA THR A 131 5.94 7.31 3.94
C THR A 131 5.91 7.81 5.38
N LEU A 132 4.90 7.41 6.15
CA LEU A 132 4.68 7.88 7.51
C LEU A 132 5.94 7.70 8.40
N GLU A 133 6.45 8.79 8.96
CA GLU A 133 7.63 8.80 9.84
C GLU A 133 7.27 8.60 11.32
N GLU A 134 6.10 9.07 11.75
CA GLU A 134 5.74 9.06 13.18
C GLU A 134 5.33 7.69 13.71
N LYS A 135 5.96 7.32 14.84
CA LYS A 135 5.60 6.15 15.66
C LYS A 135 4.33 6.41 16.46
N SER A 136 3.17 6.35 15.84
CA SER A 136 1.90 6.33 16.59
C SER A 136 1.84 5.12 17.54
N PHE A 137 1.50 5.36 18.81
CA PHE A 137 1.59 4.42 19.95
C PHE A 137 0.67 3.18 19.85
N TRP A 138 -0.26 3.13 18.88
CA TRP A 138 -1.24 2.05 18.74
C TRP A 138 -0.95 1.17 17.51
N GLY A 139 -0.73 -0.12 17.74
CA GLY A 139 -0.58 -1.10 16.65
C GLY A 139 0.84 -1.31 16.15
N CYS A 140 1.87 -1.12 16.98
CA CYS A 140 3.29 -1.32 16.64
C CYS A 140 3.55 -2.62 15.86
N ILE A 141 2.86 -3.71 16.23
CA ILE A 141 3.03 -5.01 15.57
C ILE A 141 2.54 -4.98 14.12
N TYR A 142 1.45 -4.28 13.83
CA TYR A 142 0.97 -4.11 12.45
C TYR A 142 1.78 -3.06 11.71
N ARG A 143 2.33 -2.05 12.40
CA ARG A 143 3.20 -1.03 11.78
C ARG A 143 4.44 -1.68 11.18
N ASP A 144 5.21 -2.44 11.95
CA ASP A 144 6.46 -3.04 11.45
C ASP A 144 6.19 -3.94 10.23
N TYR A 145 5.05 -4.64 10.23
CA TYR A 145 4.58 -5.41 9.09
C TYR A 145 4.18 -4.53 7.89
N ILE A 146 3.42 -3.45 8.11
CA ILE A 146 3.01 -2.49 7.06
C ILE A 146 4.24 -1.81 6.44
N GLU A 147 5.17 -1.35 7.27
CA GLU A 147 6.41 -0.73 6.84
C GLU A 147 7.27 -1.71 6.02
N SER A 148 7.39 -2.97 6.47
CA SER A 148 8.06 -4.01 5.70
C SER A 148 7.38 -4.23 4.34
N ALA A 149 6.04 -4.28 4.29
CA ALA A 149 5.30 -4.48 3.05
C ALA A 149 5.51 -3.33 2.06
N ILE A 150 5.49 -2.08 2.53
CA ILE A 150 5.76 -0.90 1.68
C ILE A 150 7.22 -0.93 1.19
N ASN A 151 8.19 -1.10 2.09
CA ASN A 151 9.61 -1.12 1.75
C ASN A 151 9.97 -2.24 0.76
N GLU A 152 9.48 -3.46 0.99
CA GLU A 152 9.70 -4.57 0.07
C GLU A 152 9.09 -4.32 -1.31
N THR A 153 7.91 -3.70 -1.36
CA THR A 153 7.29 -3.35 -2.64
C THR A 153 8.11 -2.30 -3.36
N ALA A 154 8.52 -1.23 -2.67
CA ALA A 154 9.36 -0.18 -3.22
C ALA A 154 10.71 -0.72 -3.72
N LEU A 155 11.35 -1.64 -2.99
CA LEU A 155 12.60 -2.29 -3.43
C LEU A 155 12.41 -3.05 -4.74
N VAL A 156 11.35 -3.87 -4.84
CA VAL A 156 11.06 -4.61 -6.08
C VAL A 156 10.79 -3.65 -7.23
N LEU A 157 10.04 -2.56 -7.00
CA LEU A 157 9.78 -1.55 -8.03
C LEU A 157 11.07 -0.85 -8.48
N ASN A 158 11.89 -0.40 -7.55
CA ASN A 158 13.17 0.28 -7.83
C ASN A 158 14.14 -0.59 -8.64
N GLU A 159 14.30 -1.88 -8.28
CA GLU A 159 15.15 -2.80 -9.03
C GLU A 159 14.74 -2.90 -10.51
N ASN A 160 13.43 -2.90 -10.78
CA ASN A 160 12.93 -3.02 -12.15
C ASN A 160 13.05 -1.68 -12.90
N MET A 161 12.80 -0.55 -12.22
CA MET A 161 13.04 0.79 -12.79
C MET A 161 14.49 0.99 -13.23
N THR A 162 15.46 0.50 -12.43
CA THR A 162 16.88 0.57 -12.80
C THR A 162 17.25 -0.36 -13.95
N ALA A 163 16.52 -1.47 -14.12
CA ALA A 163 16.76 -2.42 -15.20
C ALA A 163 16.28 -1.92 -16.58
N ASP A 164 15.30 -1.02 -16.61
CA ASP A 164 14.79 -0.41 -17.85
C ASP A 164 15.67 0.74 -18.39
N VAL A 165 16.68 1.17 -17.62
CA VAL A 165 17.59 2.28 -17.95
C VAL A 165 18.95 1.81 -18.51
N VAL A 166 19.19 0.49 -18.57
CA VAL A 166 20.44 -0.13 -19.08
C VAL A 166 20.19 -0.88 -20.38
#